data_AF-A0A7X3V346-F1
#
_entry.id   AF-A0A7X3V346-F1
#
_cell.length_a   1.000
_cell.length_b   1.000
_cell.length_c   1.000
_cell.angle_alpha   90.00
_cell.angle_beta   90.00
_cell.angle_gamma   90.00
#
_symmetry.space_group_name_H-M   'P 1'
#
loop_
_entity.id
_entity.type
_entity.pdbx_description
1 polymer ?
#
loop_
_entity_poly.entity_id
_entity_poly.type
_entity_poly.pdbx_seq_one_letter_code
_entity_poly.pdbx_strand_id
1 'polypeptide(L)'
;MTRRQVQKRPPEVSFGGRVLFLADDADLIRRQLHEGLDLDLTPELKAGLRDQISTDEITPAYICFFYDETLGEFPYLGLEVRSGGAGGRRTDGRAAAGGTEAPIERGSVRNAGFICSVAGKRRGKGSSREQSPYAELMAGIKVVVSESIERIYNENCQNLGILTTTDFGLIERIRSGEPIPLSEFTAGTDDITRQIIEYGGLFEFNMARMGGQVTLPSPRALADPPAGDAGPRPMTLGEKIFARKWVVDASSDHVGTDWTEPGEAGFFRADIRFSHEYVTPMAAIFFEQKLGADARVLDPDSILFFRDHLTFLHKVMSQ
;
A
#
# COMPACT_ATOMS: atom_id res chain seq x y z
N MET A 1 4.28 1.87 -30.40
CA MET A 1 4.12 1.00 -29.21
C MET A 1 2.64 0.85 -28.93
N THR A 2 2.12 -0.37 -28.96
CA THR A 2 0.70 -0.65 -28.67
C THR A 2 0.47 -0.35 -27.19
N ARG A 3 -0.34 0.66 -26.89
CA ARG A 3 -0.72 1.02 -25.52
C ARG A 3 -1.26 -0.24 -24.85
N ARG A 4 -0.61 -0.74 -23.79
CA ARG A 4 -1.04 -1.95 -23.10
C ARG A 4 -2.50 -1.74 -22.68
N GLN A 5 -3.41 -2.55 -23.20
CA GLN A 5 -4.83 -2.38 -22.92
C GLN A 5 -5.05 -2.68 -21.44
N VAL A 6 -5.45 -1.67 -20.68
CA VAL A 6 -5.76 -1.84 -19.27
C VAL A 6 -7.10 -2.55 -19.16
N GLN A 7 -7.13 -3.58 -18.32
CA GLN A 7 -8.32 -4.38 -18.04
C GLN A 7 -8.55 -4.40 -16.53
N LYS A 8 -9.82 -4.47 -16.14
CA LYS A 8 -10.18 -4.74 -14.75
C LYS A 8 -9.68 -6.14 -14.36
N ARG A 9 -9.40 -6.30 -13.08
CA ARG A 9 -9.28 -7.60 -12.43
C ARG A 9 -10.54 -8.41 -12.65
N PRO A 10 -10.42 -9.74 -12.70
CA PRO A 10 -11.59 -10.61 -12.68
C PRO A 10 -12.46 -10.34 -11.43
N PRO A 11 -13.78 -10.61 -11.49
CA PRO A 11 -14.68 -10.47 -10.34
C PRO A 11 -14.30 -11.33 -9.13
N GLU A 12 -13.54 -12.40 -9.37
CA GLU A 12 -12.98 -13.28 -8.36
C GLU A 12 -11.47 -13.36 -8.55
N VAL A 13 -10.73 -13.39 -7.45
CA VAL A 13 -9.28 -13.53 -7.42
C VAL A 13 -8.90 -14.80 -6.69
N SER A 14 -7.94 -15.53 -7.23
CA SER A 14 -7.33 -16.69 -6.58
C SER A 14 -5.85 -16.43 -6.35
N PHE A 15 -5.34 -16.94 -5.25
CA PHE A 15 -3.94 -16.80 -4.88
C PHE A 15 -3.30 -18.19 -4.81
N GLY A 16 -2.00 -18.25 -5.07
CA GLY A 16 -1.21 -19.46 -4.90
C GLY A 16 0.10 -19.08 -4.23
N GLY A 17 0.39 -19.69 -3.09
CA GLY A 17 1.63 -19.47 -2.36
C GLY A 17 1.43 -19.55 -0.85
N ARG A 18 2.54 -19.36 -0.12
CA ARG A 18 2.57 -19.53 1.33
C ARG A 18 2.09 -18.27 2.05
N VAL A 19 1.70 -18.42 3.31
CA VAL A 19 1.29 -17.31 4.18
C VAL A 19 2.38 -17.07 5.22
N LEU A 20 2.91 -15.86 5.29
CA LEU A 20 3.84 -15.42 6.32
C LEU A 20 3.07 -14.82 7.50
N PHE A 21 3.08 -15.48 8.64
CA PHE A 21 2.64 -14.89 9.90
C PHE A 21 3.81 -14.17 10.56
N LEU A 22 3.69 -12.85 10.69
CA LEU A 22 4.60 -12.01 11.46
C LEU A 22 4.26 -12.19 12.94
N ALA A 23 4.66 -13.34 13.51
CA ALA A 23 4.49 -13.66 14.91
C ALA A 23 5.51 -12.90 15.76
N ASP A 24 5.14 -12.52 16.98
CA ASP A 24 6.08 -12.03 18.00
C ASP A 24 6.87 -13.21 18.62
N ASP A 25 7.50 -14.01 17.76
CA ASP A 25 8.32 -15.18 18.09
C ASP A 25 9.31 -15.43 16.93
N ALA A 26 10.59 -15.20 17.19
CA ALA A 26 11.63 -15.30 16.18
C ALA A 26 11.86 -16.73 15.67
N ASP A 27 11.62 -17.76 16.50
CA ASP A 27 11.76 -19.16 16.05
C ASP A 27 10.69 -19.48 15.02
N LEU A 28 9.43 -19.11 15.29
CA LEU A 28 8.33 -19.30 14.34
C LEU A 28 8.57 -18.57 13.02
N ILE A 29 9.12 -17.35 13.05
CA ILE A 29 9.46 -16.62 11.81
C ILE A 29 10.57 -17.36 11.03
N ARG A 30 11.68 -17.74 11.69
CA ARG A 30 12.80 -18.44 11.00
C ARG A 30 12.35 -19.76 10.38
N ARG A 31 11.54 -20.54 11.08
CA ARG A 31 11.05 -21.82 10.58
C ARG A 31 10.11 -21.65 9.38
N GLN A 32 9.28 -20.60 9.37
CA GLN A 32 8.51 -20.24 8.17
C GLN A 32 9.43 -19.90 6.99
N LEU A 33 10.49 -19.11 7.22
CA LEU A 33 11.39 -18.64 6.16
C LEU A 33 12.28 -19.75 5.59
N HIS A 34 12.86 -20.59 6.45
CA HIS A 34 13.98 -21.47 6.06
C HIS A 34 13.63 -22.96 6.09
N GLU A 35 12.65 -23.38 6.90
CA GLU A 35 12.26 -24.79 7.01
C GLU A 35 10.98 -25.12 6.23
N GLY A 36 10.33 -24.11 5.65
CA GLY A 36 9.06 -24.31 4.96
C GLY A 36 7.88 -24.57 5.90
N LEU A 37 7.99 -24.20 7.19
CA LEU A 37 6.89 -24.36 8.14
C LEU A 37 5.69 -23.49 7.72
N ASP A 38 4.54 -24.12 7.53
CA ASP A 38 3.26 -23.42 7.37
C ASP A 38 2.49 -23.48 8.69
N LEU A 39 2.01 -22.33 9.15
CA LEU A 39 1.28 -22.21 10.41
C LEU A 39 -0.23 -22.17 10.17
N ASP A 40 -1.00 -22.69 11.12
CA ASP A 40 -2.43 -22.49 11.22
C ASP A 40 -2.73 -21.32 12.16
N LEU A 41 -3.73 -20.51 11.83
CA LEU A 41 -4.14 -19.39 12.68
C LEU A 41 -4.96 -19.86 13.89
N THR A 42 -4.27 -20.38 14.90
CA THR A 42 -4.89 -20.70 16.20
C THR A 42 -5.18 -19.42 16.99
N PRO A 43 -6.07 -19.46 18.00
CA PRO A 43 -6.28 -18.32 18.90
C PRO A 43 -4.98 -17.85 19.57
N GLU A 44 -4.08 -18.77 19.91
CA GLU A 44 -2.77 -18.48 20.50
C GLU A 44 -1.85 -17.76 19.51
N LEU A 45 -1.77 -18.25 18.26
CA LEU A 45 -0.99 -17.57 17.23
C LEU A 45 -1.56 -16.18 16.93
N LYS A 46 -2.90 -16.06 16.84
CA LYS A 46 -3.58 -14.78 16.64
C LYS A 46 -3.23 -13.77 17.73
N ALA A 47 -3.25 -14.19 19.00
CA ALA A 47 -2.87 -13.33 20.13
C ALA A 47 -1.36 -13.02 20.16
N GLY A 48 -0.54 -13.87 19.53
CA GLY A 48 0.90 -13.72 19.40
C GLY A 48 1.37 -13.06 18.09
N LEU A 49 0.47 -12.51 17.26
CA LEU A 49 0.87 -11.74 16.08
C LEU A 49 1.54 -10.44 16.50
N ARG A 50 2.52 -9.97 15.70
CA ARG A 50 3.17 -8.70 15.97
C ARG A 50 2.22 -7.53 15.69
N ASP A 51 1.94 -6.79 16.75
CA ASP A 51 1.29 -5.49 16.68
C ASP A 51 2.28 -4.39 16.28
N GLN A 52 1.76 -3.24 15.84
CA GLN A 52 2.47 -1.97 15.72
C GLN A 52 3.67 -2.00 14.75
N ILE A 53 3.62 -2.84 13.72
CA ILE A 53 4.67 -2.91 12.70
C ILE A 53 4.72 -1.57 11.95
N SER A 54 5.84 -0.86 12.06
CA SER A 54 6.07 0.43 11.42
C SER A 54 6.65 0.32 10.00
N THR A 55 6.56 1.39 9.22
CA THR A 55 7.22 1.47 7.91
C THR A 55 8.75 1.40 8.01
N ASP A 56 9.34 1.78 9.15
CA ASP A 56 10.75 1.56 9.46
C ASP A 56 11.09 0.10 9.75
N GLU A 57 10.17 -0.68 10.33
CA GLU A 57 10.38 -2.12 10.52
C GLU A 57 10.25 -2.87 9.20
N ILE A 58 9.29 -2.48 8.33
CA ILE A 58 9.13 -3.07 6.99
C ILE A 58 10.31 -2.70 6.09
N THR A 59 10.70 -1.42 6.06
CA THR A 59 11.81 -0.91 5.26
C THR A 59 12.58 0.14 6.06
N PRO A 60 13.63 -0.27 6.79
CA PRO A 60 14.51 0.65 7.50
C PRO A 60 15.01 1.78 6.60
N ALA A 61 15.26 2.97 7.16
CA ALA A 61 15.58 4.17 6.39
C ALA A 61 16.76 3.99 5.40
N TYR A 62 17.76 3.17 5.74
CA TYR A 62 18.91 2.90 4.87
C TYR A 62 18.56 2.05 3.63
N ILE A 63 17.40 1.40 3.60
CA ILE A 63 16.89 0.68 2.43
C ILE A 63 16.18 1.63 1.46
N CYS A 64 15.75 2.81 1.91
CA CYS A 64 15.10 3.79 1.05
C CYS A 64 16.04 4.40 -0.01
N PHE A 65 17.31 4.01 -0.06
CA PHE A 65 18.21 4.31 -1.19
C PHE A 65 17.97 3.43 -2.41
N PHE A 66 17.28 2.29 -2.24
CA PHE A 66 16.81 1.46 -3.33
C PHE A 66 15.40 1.92 -3.75
N TYR A 67 15.11 1.83 -5.04
CA TYR A 67 13.89 2.38 -5.65
C TYR A 67 13.32 1.50 -6.78
N ASP A 68 13.92 0.32 -7.00
CA ASP A 68 13.54 -0.65 -8.03
C ASP A 68 13.17 -2.00 -7.38
N GLU A 69 13.09 -3.05 -8.19
CA GLU A 69 12.72 -4.40 -7.74
C GLU A 69 13.67 -4.99 -6.67
N THR A 70 14.88 -4.43 -6.50
CA THR A 70 15.79 -4.78 -5.41
C THR A 70 15.13 -4.60 -4.06
N LEU A 71 14.15 -3.69 -3.94
CA LEU A 71 13.36 -3.51 -2.72
C LEU A 71 12.70 -4.81 -2.21
N GLY A 72 12.42 -5.76 -3.11
CA GLY A 72 11.90 -7.08 -2.75
C GLY A 72 12.83 -7.94 -1.89
N GLU A 73 14.12 -7.58 -1.76
CA GLU A 73 15.07 -8.28 -0.90
C GLU A 73 15.03 -7.82 0.56
N PHE A 74 14.31 -6.74 0.87
CA PHE A 74 14.40 -6.06 2.17
C PHE A 74 13.15 -6.03 3.05
N PRO A 75 11.97 -6.59 2.71
CA PRO A 75 10.82 -6.52 3.62
C PRO A 75 11.13 -7.06 5.01
N TYR A 76 10.76 -6.27 6.01
CA TYR A 76 10.79 -6.58 7.43
C TYR A 76 12.20 -6.73 8.04
N LEU A 77 13.25 -6.21 7.41
CA LEU A 77 14.61 -6.25 7.98
C LEU A 77 14.76 -5.47 9.30
N GLY A 78 13.87 -4.52 9.58
CA GLY A 78 13.83 -3.82 10.85
C GLY A 78 12.91 -4.47 11.89
N LEU A 79 12.21 -5.56 11.56
CA LEU A 79 11.26 -6.19 12.46
C LEU A 79 11.98 -6.86 13.63
N GLU A 80 11.73 -6.36 14.83
CA GLU A 80 12.19 -6.96 16.07
C GLU A 80 11.06 -7.70 16.78
N VAL A 81 11.31 -8.94 17.17
CA VAL A 81 10.34 -9.81 17.87
C VAL A 81 11.01 -10.50 19.06
N ARG A 82 10.22 -11.08 19.96
CA ARG A 82 10.77 -11.80 21.12
C ARG A 82 11.70 -12.95 20.71
N SER A 83 12.86 -13.00 21.37
CA SER A 83 13.81 -14.10 21.28
C SER A 83 13.30 -15.33 22.02
N GLY A 84 13.34 -16.49 21.36
CA GLY A 84 13.03 -17.81 21.94
C GLY A 84 11.64 -17.93 22.57
N GLY A 85 10.59 -17.69 21.78
CA GLY A 85 9.21 -17.94 22.21
C GLY A 85 8.89 -19.42 22.36
N ALA A 86 7.61 -19.80 22.32
CA ALA A 86 7.12 -21.11 22.78
C ALA A 86 7.73 -22.32 22.05
N GLY A 87 8.38 -22.11 20.89
CA GLY A 87 9.17 -23.12 20.15
C GLY A 87 10.69 -23.08 20.35
N GLY A 88 11.24 -22.00 20.90
CA GLY A 88 12.67 -21.72 20.92
C GLY A 88 13.43 -22.41 22.05
N ARG A 89 13.86 -23.65 21.85
CA ARG A 89 15.05 -24.15 22.54
C ARG A 89 16.28 -23.54 21.86
N ARG A 90 17.12 -22.80 22.61
CA ARG A 90 18.48 -22.50 22.12
C ARG A 90 19.17 -23.84 21.81
N THR A 91 20.04 -23.84 20.80
CA THR A 91 20.86 -25.02 20.43
C THR A 91 21.74 -25.53 21.57
N ASP A 92 21.94 -24.73 22.63
CA ASP A 92 22.66 -25.06 23.86
C ASP A 92 21.77 -25.57 25.02
N GLY A 93 20.46 -25.74 24.79
CA GLY A 93 19.50 -26.27 25.78
C GLY A 93 19.12 -25.31 26.90
N ARG A 94 19.52 -24.04 26.86
CA ARG A 94 19.13 -23.03 27.87
C ARG A 94 17.86 -22.28 27.46
N ALA A 95 17.05 -21.91 28.44
CA ALA A 95 15.93 -20.98 28.23
C ALA A 95 16.45 -19.67 27.61
N ALA A 96 15.75 -19.15 26.61
CA ALA A 96 16.10 -17.87 26.02
C ALA A 96 16.01 -16.78 27.11
N ALA A 97 17.11 -16.03 27.28
CA ALA A 97 17.06 -14.81 28.07
C ALA A 97 16.06 -13.86 27.40
N GLY A 98 15.18 -13.22 28.18
CA GLY A 98 14.22 -12.25 27.66
C GLY A 98 14.93 -11.16 26.85
N GLY A 99 14.50 -10.97 25.61
CA GLY A 99 15.11 -10.04 24.66
C GLY A 99 14.33 -10.00 23.34
N THR A 100 14.72 -9.07 22.46
CA THR A 100 14.26 -9.01 21.08
C THR A 100 15.39 -9.41 20.12
N GLU A 101 15.02 -9.98 18.98
CA GLU A 101 15.93 -10.23 17.86
C GLU A 101 15.24 -9.91 16.54
N ALA A 102 16.04 -9.67 15.49
CA ALA A 102 15.58 -9.48 14.13
C ALA A 102 15.74 -10.79 13.33
N PRO A 103 14.65 -11.58 13.14
CA PRO A 103 14.75 -12.92 12.57
C PRO A 103 14.74 -12.95 11.04
N ILE A 104 14.56 -11.80 10.39
CA ILE A 104 14.38 -11.71 8.94
C ILE A 104 15.69 -11.23 8.31
N GLU A 105 16.19 -12.01 7.35
CA GLU A 105 17.42 -11.74 6.63
C GLU A 105 17.13 -11.26 5.20
N ARG A 106 18.11 -10.58 4.59
CA ARG A 106 17.98 -10.08 3.22
C ARG A 106 17.63 -11.21 2.26
N GLY A 107 16.60 -11.02 1.45
CA GLY A 107 16.09 -11.96 0.45
C GLY A 107 15.26 -13.11 1.01
N SER A 108 15.23 -13.32 2.33
CA SER A 108 14.57 -14.49 2.94
C SER A 108 13.07 -14.57 2.63
N VAL A 109 12.36 -13.43 2.73
CA VAL A 109 10.92 -13.34 2.44
C VAL A 109 10.62 -13.67 0.98
N ARG A 110 11.39 -13.10 0.05
CA ARG A 110 11.24 -13.33 -1.40
C ARG A 110 11.50 -14.79 -1.76
N ASN A 111 12.56 -15.37 -1.20
CA ASN A 111 12.97 -16.75 -1.49
C ASN A 111 11.98 -17.78 -0.92
N ALA A 112 11.28 -17.44 0.16
CA ALA A 112 10.32 -18.33 0.81
C ALA A 112 8.96 -18.43 0.08
N GLY A 113 8.71 -17.60 -0.94
CA GLY A 113 7.55 -17.73 -1.84
C GLY A 113 6.21 -17.39 -1.19
N PHE A 114 6.18 -16.40 -0.30
CA PHE A 114 4.96 -15.96 0.36
C PHE A 114 4.10 -15.10 -0.58
N ILE A 115 2.81 -15.42 -0.65
CA ILE A 115 1.79 -14.62 -1.37
C ILE A 115 1.03 -13.68 -0.45
N CYS A 116 1.01 -14.00 0.85
CA CYS A 116 0.24 -13.28 1.87
C CYS A 116 1.09 -13.03 3.11
N SER A 117 0.92 -11.86 3.74
CA SER A 117 1.52 -11.55 5.04
C SER A 117 0.46 -11.17 6.05
N VAL A 118 0.55 -11.76 7.25
CA VAL A 118 -0.42 -11.61 8.35
C VAL A 118 0.27 -10.95 9.54
N ALA A 119 -0.35 -9.90 10.11
CA ALA A 119 0.13 -9.20 11.30
C ALA A 119 -1.00 -8.92 12.28
N GLY A 120 -0.66 -8.40 13.46
CA GLY A 120 -1.60 -8.00 14.49
C GLY A 120 -2.23 -6.64 14.19
N LYS A 121 -2.33 -5.79 15.21
CA LYS A 121 -2.93 -4.45 15.14
C LYS A 121 -1.97 -3.42 14.57
N ARG A 122 -2.52 -2.36 13.96
CA ARG A 122 -1.84 -1.11 13.60
C ARG A 122 -0.60 -1.31 12.72
N ARG A 123 -0.74 -2.15 11.70
CA ARG A 123 0.30 -2.37 10.68
C ARG A 123 0.46 -1.12 9.80
N GLY A 124 1.71 -0.78 9.49
CA GLY A 124 2.06 0.32 8.60
C GLY A 124 2.14 1.69 9.28
N LYS A 125 2.38 1.74 10.60
CA LYS A 125 2.47 3.02 11.33
C LYS A 125 3.74 3.81 10.96
N GLY A 126 3.68 5.12 11.15
CA GLY A 126 4.83 6.01 11.00
C GLY A 126 4.78 6.78 9.69
N SER A 127 5.95 7.01 9.09
CA SER A 127 6.08 7.83 7.87
C SER A 127 5.36 7.20 6.68
N SER A 128 4.81 8.06 5.81
CA SER A 128 4.28 7.68 4.51
C SER A 128 5.41 7.21 3.60
N ARG A 129 5.65 5.90 3.54
CA ARG A 129 6.65 5.28 2.66
C ARG A 129 5.95 4.31 1.73
N GLU A 130 5.84 4.68 0.46
CA GLU A 130 5.36 3.77 -0.59
C GLU A 130 6.38 2.65 -0.86
N GLN A 131 7.65 2.86 -0.50
CA GLN A 131 8.70 1.84 -0.53
C GLN A 131 8.35 0.61 0.33
N SER A 132 7.64 0.78 1.45
CA SER A 132 7.30 -0.34 2.35
C SER A 132 6.38 -1.37 1.66
N PRO A 133 5.17 -1.00 1.19
CA PRO A 133 4.35 -1.93 0.43
C PRO A 133 4.95 -2.30 -0.92
N TYR A 134 5.77 -1.45 -1.54
CA TYR A 134 6.46 -1.84 -2.78
C TYR A 134 7.50 -2.94 -2.56
N ALA A 135 8.25 -2.89 -1.45
CA ALA A 135 9.15 -3.97 -1.06
C ALA A 135 8.39 -5.28 -0.85
N GLU A 136 7.24 -5.25 -0.16
CA GLU A 136 6.38 -6.42 0.00
C GLU A 136 5.90 -6.97 -1.35
N LEU A 137 5.46 -6.08 -2.25
CA LEU A 137 5.01 -6.44 -3.60
C LEU A 137 6.10 -7.15 -4.41
N MET A 138 7.32 -6.62 -4.35
CA MET A 138 8.51 -7.13 -5.06
C MET A 138 9.05 -8.43 -4.45
N ALA A 139 8.78 -8.67 -3.16
CA ALA A 139 9.03 -9.96 -2.52
C ALA A 139 7.98 -11.02 -2.86
N GLY A 140 6.92 -10.66 -3.59
CA GLY A 140 5.88 -11.60 -4.02
C GLY A 140 4.57 -11.50 -3.24
N ILE A 141 4.50 -10.68 -2.19
CA ILE A 141 3.27 -10.50 -1.40
C ILE A 141 2.24 -9.76 -2.25
N LYS A 142 1.05 -10.36 -2.39
CA LYS A 142 -0.11 -9.79 -3.10
C LYS A 142 -1.27 -9.48 -2.18
N VAL A 143 -1.30 -10.09 -0.99
CA VAL A 143 -2.32 -9.87 0.03
C VAL A 143 -1.69 -9.53 1.37
N VAL A 144 -2.20 -8.47 2.01
CA VAL A 144 -1.84 -8.08 3.37
C VAL A 144 -3.05 -8.23 4.26
N VAL A 145 -2.89 -9.00 5.33
CA VAL A 145 -3.92 -9.28 6.33
C VAL A 145 -3.44 -8.73 7.68
N SER A 146 -4.27 -7.96 8.37
CA SER A 146 -3.92 -7.43 9.68
C SER A 146 -5.16 -7.14 10.52
N GLU A 147 -5.10 -7.25 11.85
CA GLU A 147 -6.24 -6.91 12.70
C GLU A 147 -6.64 -5.44 12.54
N SER A 148 -5.67 -4.55 12.31
CA SER A 148 -5.91 -3.20 11.81
C SER A 148 -4.74 -2.68 10.99
N ILE A 149 -5.06 -1.85 9.99
CA ILE A 149 -4.11 -1.32 9.01
C ILE A 149 -4.17 0.22 9.06
N GLU A 150 -3.01 0.86 9.16
CA GLU A 150 -2.91 2.32 9.16
C GLU A 150 -3.27 2.89 7.79
N ARG A 151 -4.06 3.98 7.78
CA ARG A 151 -4.75 4.49 6.58
C ARG A 151 -3.82 4.71 5.39
N ILE A 152 -2.71 5.41 5.61
CA ILE A 152 -1.77 5.78 4.54
C ILE A 152 -1.08 4.54 3.94
N TYR A 153 -0.69 3.58 4.80
CA TYR A 153 -0.09 2.34 4.32
C TYR A 153 -1.11 1.52 3.51
N ASN A 154 -2.37 1.47 3.97
CA ASN A 154 -3.45 0.82 3.23
C ASN A 154 -3.67 1.45 1.83
N GLU A 155 -3.72 2.78 1.75
CA GLU A 155 -3.83 3.52 0.49
C GLU A 155 -2.65 3.20 -0.44
N ASN A 156 -1.41 3.16 0.08
CA ASN A 156 -0.23 2.80 -0.71
C ASN A 156 -0.27 1.34 -1.20
N CYS A 157 -0.72 0.38 -0.38
CA CYS A 157 -0.96 -0.99 -0.83
C CYS A 157 -1.92 -1.03 -2.02
N GLN A 158 -3.07 -0.36 -1.90
CA GLN A 158 -4.09 -0.31 -2.94
C GLN A 158 -3.58 0.38 -4.22
N ASN A 159 -2.84 1.48 -4.08
CA ASN A 159 -2.22 2.19 -5.21
C ASN A 159 -1.22 1.33 -5.98
N LEU A 160 -0.49 0.45 -5.29
CA LEU A 160 0.44 -0.51 -5.88
C LEU A 160 -0.22 -1.82 -6.34
N GLY A 161 -1.50 -2.01 -6.03
CA GLY A 161 -2.24 -3.22 -6.36
C GLY A 161 -2.11 -4.37 -5.37
N ILE A 162 -1.55 -4.16 -4.18
CA ILE A 162 -1.67 -5.10 -3.07
C ILE A 162 -3.11 -5.05 -2.53
N LEU A 163 -3.71 -6.23 -2.34
CA LEU A 163 -5.01 -6.35 -1.71
C LEU A 163 -4.85 -6.38 -0.18
N THR A 164 -5.71 -5.67 0.52
CA THR A 164 -5.66 -5.55 1.97
C THR A 164 -6.98 -5.99 2.58
N THR A 165 -6.91 -6.65 3.74
CA THR A 165 -8.12 -7.03 4.49
C THR A 165 -7.85 -7.07 5.99
N THR A 166 -8.88 -6.78 6.78
CA THR A 166 -8.90 -7.02 8.22
C THR A 166 -9.62 -8.31 8.60
N ASP A 167 -10.16 -9.03 7.62
CA ASP A 167 -10.82 -10.32 7.84
C ASP A 167 -9.82 -11.47 7.78
N PHE A 168 -9.54 -12.04 8.95
CA PHE A 168 -8.68 -13.22 9.09
C PHE A 168 -9.32 -14.49 8.51
N GLY A 169 -10.64 -14.50 8.27
CA GLY A 169 -11.33 -15.60 7.60
C GLY A 169 -10.85 -15.84 6.17
N LEU A 170 -10.25 -14.83 5.52
CA LEU A 170 -9.71 -14.99 4.17
C LEU A 170 -8.38 -15.75 4.11
N ILE A 171 -7.67 -15.93 5.23
CA ILE A 171 -6.34 -16.57 5.25
C ILE A 171 -6.39 -18.01 4.73
N GLU A 172 -7.37 -18.79 5.20
CA GLU A 172 -7.55 -20.18 4.77
C GLU A 172 -7.96 -20.28 3.30
N ARG A 173 -8.81 -19.37 2.85
CA ARG A 173 -9.29 -19.28 1.46
C ARG A 173 -8.14 -18.93 0.51
N ILE A 174 -7.27 -18.00 0.91
CA ILE A 174 -6.04 -17.63 0.19
C ILE A 174 -5.11 -18.84 0.11
N ARG A 175 -4.91 -19.56 1.22
CA ARG A 175 -4.01 -20.72 1.31
C ARG A 175 -4.49 -21.90 0.45
N SER A 176 -5.80 -22.13 0.40
CA SER A 176 -6.39 -23.21 -0.40
C SER A 176 -6.50 -22.88 -1.90
N GLY A 177 -6.19 -21.63 -2.29
CA GLY A 177 -6.36 -21.15 -3.66
C GLY A 177 -7.82 -21.01 -4.08
N GLU A 178 -8.73 -20.89 -3.12
CA GLU A 178 -10.15 -20.66 -3.37
C GLU A 178 -10.33 -19.35 -4.17
N PRO A 179 -11.25 -19.32 -5.16
CA PRO A 179 -11.73 -18.07 -5.73
C PRO A 179 -12.42 -17.20 -4.67
N ILE A 180 -11.86 -16.01 -4.43
CA ILE A 180 -12.41 -15.03 -3.49
C ILE A 180 -13.04 -13.89 -4.29
N PRO A 181 -14.31 -13.53 -4.05
CA PRO A 181 -14.91 -12.35 -4.68
C PRO A 181 -14.07 -11.11 -4.41
N LEU A 182 -13.74 -10.36 -5.46
CA LEU A 182 -12.96 -9.13 -5.33
C LEU A 182 -13.66 -8.09 -4.44
N SER A 183 -14.99 -8.18 -4.35
CA SER A 183 -15.81 -7.34 -3.45
C SER A 183 -15.43 -7.47 -1.97
N GLU A 184 -14.85 -8.59 -1.54
CA GLU A 184 -14.33 -8.80 -0.17
C GLU A 184 -13.20 -7.80 0.15
N PHE A 185 -12.49 -7.31 -0.87
CA PHE A 185 -11.39 -6.35 -0.71
C PHE A 185 -11.81 -4.90 -1.00
N THR A 186 -13.01 -4.68 -1.54
CA THR A 186 -13.52 -3.32 -1.85
C THR A 186 -14.66 -2.90 -0.93
N ALA A 187 -15.16 -3.80 -0.08
CA ALA A 187 -16.24 -3.51 0.86
C ALA A 187 -15.87 -2.32 1.76
N GLY A 188 -16.78 -1.34 1.84
CA GLY A 188 -16.59 -0.14 2.66
C GLY A 188 -15.66 0.94 2.07
N THR A 189 -15.12 0.73 0.86
CA THR A 189 -14.34 1.76 0.14
C THR A 189 -15.24 2.69 -0.66
N ASP A 190 -14.78 3.93 -0.92
CA ASP A 190 -15.46 4.83 -1.86
C ASP A 190 -15.30 4.35 -3.31
N ASP A 191 -16.11 4.91 -4.22
CA ASP A 191 -16.15 4.49 -5.62
C ASP A 191 -14.84 4.68 -6.39
N ILE A 192 -14.01 5.66 -6.03
CA ILE A 192 -12.71 5.87 -6.67
C ILE A 192 -11.74 4.80 -6.17
N THR A 193 -11.65 4.61 -4.85
CA THR A 193 -10.80 3.58 -4.24
C THR A 193 -11.18 2.17 -4.71
N ARG A 194 -12.48 1.84 -4.76
CA ARG A 194 -12.97 0.58 -5.35
C ARG A 194 -12.46 0.39 -6.77
N GLN A 195 -12.56 1.41 -7.61
CA GLN A 195 -12.10 1.33 -8.99
C GLN A 195 -10.56 1.23 -9.10
N ILE A 196 -9.80 1.88 -8.21
CA ILE A 196 -8.35 1.70 -8.11
C ILE A 196 -8.01 0.22 -7.86
N ILE A 197 -8.70 -0.41 -6.91
CA ILE A 197 -8.53 -1.83 -6.60
C ILE A 197 -8.95 -2.72 -7.79
N GLU A 198 -10.10 -2.43 -8.42
CA GLU A 198 -10.60 -3.16 -9.58
C GLU A 198 -9.67 -3.09 -10.79
N TYR A 199 -8.99 -1.98 -11.03
CA TYR A 199 -8.00 -1.86 -12.10
C TYR A 199 -6.61 -2.36 -11.67
N GLY A 200 -6.44 -2.68 -10.39
CA GLY A 200 -5.25 -3.29 -9.85
C GLY A 200 -4.10 -2.34 -9.54
N GLY A 201 -4.42 -1.07 -9.28
CA GLY A 201 -3.45 -0.04 -8.92
C GLY A 201 -3.86 1.34 -9.43
N LEU A 202 -3.26 2.37 -8.85
CA LEU A 202 -3.55 3.78 -9.18
C LEU A 202 -3.11 4.13 -10.61
N PHE A 203 -2.00 3.56 -11.07
CA PHE A 203 -1.51 3.79 -12.44
C PHE A 203 -2.44 3.17 -13.49
N GLU A 204 -2.83 1.92 -13.29
CA GLU A 204 -3.77 1.19 -14.13
C GLU A 204 -5.11 1.92 -14.19
N PHE A 205 -5.64 2.30 -13.04
CA PHE A 205 -6.86 3.11 -12.95
C PHE A 205 -6.72 4.42 -13.72
N ASN A 206 -5.61 5.16 -13.58
CA ASN A 206 -5.43 6.44 -14.29
C ASN A 206 -5.32 6.25 -15.80
N MET A 207 -4.64 5.20 -16.27
CA MET A 207 -4.60 4.86 -17.69
C MET A 207 -6.00 4.51 -18.22
N ALA A 208 -6.78 3.72 -17.48
CA ALA A 208 -8.15 3.38 -17.83
C ALA A 208 -9.05 4.64 -17.87
N ARG A 209 -8.88 5.54 -16.90
CA ARG A 209 -9.57 6.83 -16.83
C ARG A 209 -9.26 7.72 -18.04
N MET A 210 -7.99 7.84 -18.42
CA MET A 210 -7.57 8.56 -19.63
C MET A 210 -8.09 7.91 -20.92
N GLY A 211 -8.38 6.60 -20.88
CA GLY A 211 -9.00 5.85 -21.98
C GLY A 211 -10.54 5.89 -21.99
N GLY A 212 -11.18 6.61 -21.06
CA GLY A 212 -12.64 6.68 -20.95
C GLY A 212 -13.31 5.40 -20.46
N GLN A 213 -12.55 4.50 -19.81
CA GLN A 213 -13.05 3.20 -19.30
C GLN A 213 -13.58 3.27 -17.86
N VAL A 214 -13.52 4.44 -17.25
CA VAL A 214 -13.85 4.68 -15.83
C VAL A 214 -14.98 5.69 -15.74
N THR A 215 -15.92 5.45 -14.82
CA THR A 215 -16.95 6.42 -14.47
C THR A 215 -16.62 7.00 -13.11
N LEU A 216 -16.45 8.31 -13.03
CA LEU A 216 -16.19 9.00 -11.77
C LEU A 216 -17.50 9.45 -11.12
N PRO A 217 -17.60 9.43 -9.79
CA PRO A 217 -18.70 10.07 -9.10
C PRO A 217 -18.72 11.57 -9.43
N SER A 218 -19.90 12.08 -9.78
CA SER A 218 -20.10 13.52 -9.94
C SER A 218 -20.28 14.17 -8.55
N PRO A 219 -19.73 15.38 -8.32
CA PRO A 219 -19.96 16.09 -7.07
C PRO A 219 -21.45 16.35 -6.87
N ARG A 220 -21.93 16.20 -5.63
CA ARG A 220 -23.35 16.33 -5.27
C ARG A 220 -23.91 17.72 -5.57
N ALA A 221 -23.06 18.74 -5.56
CA ALA A 221 -23.42 20.09 -5.96
C ALA A 221 -23.89 20.23 -7.41
N LEU A 222 -23.61 19.24 -8.27
CA LEU A 222 -24.10 19.19 -9.65
C LEU A 222 -25.33 18.29 -9.82
N ALA A 223 -25.79 17.62 -8.76
CA ALA A 223 -27.03 16.85 -8.81
C ALA A 223 -28.25 17.78 -8.75
N ASP A 224 -29.38 17.34 -9.31
CA ASP A 224 -30.64 18.09 -9.22
C ASP A 224 -30.98 18.33 -7.74
N PRO A 225 -31.23 19.60 -7.34
CA PRO A 225 -31.52 19.89 -5.95
C PRO A 225 -32.81 19.17 -5.53
N PRO A 226 -32.86 18.54 -4.34
CA PRO A 226 -34.10 18.00 -3.83
C PRO A 226 -35.14 19.12 -3.74
N ALA A 227 -36.36 18.84 -4.16
CA ALA A 227 -37.45 19.81 -4.15
C ALA A 227 -37.70 20.30 -2.71
N GLY A 228 -37.27 21.53 -2.39
CA GLY A 228 -37.76 22.22 -1.19
C GLY A 228 -36.76 23.03 -0.38
N ASP A 229 -35.45 22.97 -0.60
CA ASP A 229 -34.52 23.85 0.14
C ASP A 229 -33.16 23.95 -0.57
N ALA A 230 -32.76 25.15 -0.99
CA ALA A 230 -31.43 25.37 -1.55
C ALA A 230 -30.96 26.81 -1.32
N GLY A 231 -30.94 27.25 -0.05
CA GLY A 231 -30.02 28.31 0.35
C GLY A 231 -28.56 27.82 0.25
N PRO A 232 -27.57 28.70 0.04
CA PRO A 232 -26.17 28.29 -0.06
C PRO A 232 -25.71 27.61 1.23
N ARG A 233 -25.17 26.38 1.11
CA ARG A 233 -24.61 25.63 2.23
C ARG A 233 -23.41 26.39 2.83
N PRO A 234 -23.39 26.68 4.14
CA PRO A 234 -22.18 27.18 4.80
C PRO A 234 -21.05 26.16 4.70
N MET A 235 -19.87 26.62 4.30
CA MET A 235 -18.66 25.80 4.17
C MET A 235 -17.54 26.32 5.07
N THR A 236 -16.81 25.38 5.66
CA THR A 236 -15.50 25.60 6.28
C THR A 236 -14.46 26.09 5.24
N LEU A 237 -13.32 26.58 5.73
CA LEU A 237 -12.21 26.95 4.84
C LEU A 237 -11.73 25.76 3.99
N GLY A 238 -11.64 24.56 4.58
CA GLY A 238 -11.23 23.35 3.88
C GLY A 238 -12.20 22.98 2.75
N GLU A 239 -13.51 22.93 3.05
CA GLU A 239 -14.55 22.68 2.03
C GLU A 239 -14.50 23.73 0.91
N LYS A 240 -14.28 25.01 1.23
CA LYS A 240 -14.11 26.07 0.20
C LYS A 240 -12.88 25.86 -0.69
N ILE A 241 -11.79 25.29 -0.16
CA ILE A 241 -10.61 24.96 -0.96
C ILE A 241 -10.93 23.80 -1.89
N PHE A 242 -11.49 22.70 -1.36
CA PHE A 242 -11.84 21.52 -2.15
C PHE A 242 -12.89 21.82 -3.21
N ALA A 243 -13.97 22.54 -2.87
CA ALA A 243 -15.00 22.96 -3.82
C ALA A 243 -14.39 23.75 -4.99
N ARG A 244 -13.48 24.69 -4.70
CA ARG A 244 -12.82 25.52 -5.72
C ARG A 244 -11.81 24.75 -6.58
N LYS A 245 -11.29 23.62 -6.09
CA LYS A 245 -10.28 22.80 -6.77
C LYS A 245 -10.85 21.52 -7.37
N TRP A 246 -12.14 21.24 -7.17
CA TRP A 246 -12.78 20.05 -7.69
C TRP A 246 -12.71 20.00 -9.21
N VAL A 247 -12.17 18.93 -9.79
CA VAL A 247 -12.14 18.72 -11.23
C VAL A 247 -13.48 18.12 -11.67
N VAL A 248 -14.34 18.95 -12.26
CA VAL A 248 -15.67 18.54 -12.74
C VAL A 248 -15.55 17.79 -14.06
N ASP A 249 -14.78 18.33 -14.99
CA ASP A 249 -14.48 17.67 -16.26
C ASP A 249 -13.05 17.99 -16.68
N ALA A 250 -12.20 16.96 -16.66
CA ALA A 250 -10.80 17.07 -17.02
C ALA A 250 -10.58 17.33 -18.52
N SER A 251 -11.52 16.96 -19.39
CA SER A 251 -11.38 17.10 -20.84
C SER A 251 -11.62 18.54 -21.33
N SER A 252 -12.48 19.28 -20.64
CA SER A 252 -12.79 20.69 -20.90
C SER A 252 -12.08 21.66 -19.94
N ASP A 253 -11.18 21.15 -19.10
CA ASP A 253 -10.49 21.90 -18.04
C ASP A 253 -11.44 22.54 -17.00
N HIS A 254 -12.66 22.03 -16.86
CA HIS A 254 -13.67 22.58 -15.96
C HIS A 254 -13.37 22.21 -14.50
N VAL A 255 -13.06 23.23 -13.70
CA VAL A 255 -12.72 23.11 -12.27
C VAL A 255 -13.60 24.04 -11.45
N GLY A 256 -14.01 23.57 -10.29
CA GLY A 256 -14.81 24.29 -9.33
C GLY A 256 -16.23 23.76 -9.25
N THR A 257 -16.79 23.79 -8.03
CA THR A 257 -18.20 23.55 -7.77
C THR A 257 -18.68 24.50 -6.68
N ASP A 258 -19.99 24.71 -6.58
CA ASP A 258 -20.59 25.69 -5.66
C ASP A 258 -20.36 25.31 -4.20
N TRP A 259 -20.37 24.01 -3.90
CA TRP A 259 -20.13 23.48 -2.57
C TRP A 259 -19.61 22.04 -2.62
N THR A 260 -19.02 21.61 -1.51
CA THR A 260 -18.69 20.20 -1.26
C THR A 260 -19.03 19.87 0.18
N GLU A 261 -19.14 18.59 0.50
CA GLU A 261 -19.32 18.11 1.86
C GLU A 261 -18.44 16.90 2.20
N PRO A 262 -18.16 16.67 3.50
CA PRO A 262 -17.37 15.53 3.93
C PRO A 262 -17.98 14.19 3.50
N GLY A 263 -17.13 13.27 3.06
CA GLY A 263 -17.54 11.94 2.58
C GLY A 263 -17.68 11.83 1.06
N GLU A 264 -17.55 12.94 0.32
CA GLU A 264 -17.41 12.92 -1.13
C GLU A 264 -15.98 12.53 -1.55
N ALA A 265 -15.87 11.78 -2.64
CA ALA A 265 -14.60 11.41 -3.27
C ALA A 265 -14.52 12.03 -4.66
N GLY A 266 -13.39 12.64 -4.99
CA GLY A 266 -13.21 13.37 -6.24
C GLY A 266 -11.76 13.64 -6.58
N PHE A 267 -11.53 14.18 -7.78
CA PHE A 267 -10.23 14.68 -8.19
C PHE A 267 -10.13 16.17 -7.91
N PHE A 268 -8.97 16.60 -7.43
CA PHE A 268 -8.71 17.99 -7.10
C PHE A 268 -7.47 18.48 -7.82
N ARG A 269 -7.54 19.68 -8.42
CA ARG A 269 -6.40 20.32 -9.05
C ARG A 269 -5.43 20.83 -7.97
N ALA A 270 -4.23 20.29 -7.95
CA ALA A 270 -3.15 20.80 -7.13
C ALA A 270 -2.51 22.02 -7.80
N ASP A 271 -2.33 23.11 -7.05
CA ASP A 271 -1.64 24.32 -7.53
C ASP A 271 -0.12 24.18 -7.49
N ILE A 272 0.37 23.42 -6.50
CA ILE A 272 1.79 23.12 -6.31
C ILE A 272 1.88 21.63 -6.02
N ARG A 273 2.79 20.97 -6.70
CA ARG A 273 3.16 19.57 -6.51
C ARG A 273 4.62 19.55 -6.14
N PHE A 274 5.05 18.59 -5.34
CA PHE A 274 6.46 18.48 -5.01
C PHE A 274 6.88 17.02 -4.88
N SER A 275 8.17 16.80 -5.05
CA SER A 275 8.82 15.54 -4.75
C SER A 275 10.21 15.82 -4.18
N HIS A 276 10.71 14.89 -3.39
CA HIS A 276 12.05 14.95 -2.84
C HIS A 276 12.80 13.67 -3.20
N GLU A 277 14.12 13.71 -3.05
CA GLU A 277 15.06 12.77 -3.65
C GLU A 277 14.91 11.31 -3.19
N TYR A 278 14.20 11.04 -2.09
CA TYR A 278 13.90 9.67 -1.65
C TYR A 278 12.78 9.02 -2.46
N VAL A 279 11.84 9.80 -2.99
CA VAL A 279 10.64 9.30 -3.65
C VAL A 279 10.70 9.54 -5.16
N THR A 280 11.38 10.59 -5.60
CA THR A 280 11.49 10.95 -7.02
C THR A 280 11.98 9.81 -7.92
N PRO A 281 13.04 9.03 -7.57
CA PRO A 281 13.51 7.95 -8.45
C PRO A 281 12.46 6.86 -8.68
N MET A 282 11.79 6.41 -7.62
CA MET A 282 10.75 5.38 -7.72
C MET A 282 9.55 5.88 -8.53
N ALA A 283 9.11 7.11 -8.28
CA ALA A 283 8.02 7.74 -9.04
C ALA A 283 8.37 7.88 -10.54
N ALA A 284 9.61 8.26 -10.86
CA ALA A 284 10.08 8.37 -12.25
C ALA A 284 10.11 7.01 -12.96
N ILE A 285 10.58 5.96 -12.28
CA ILE A 285 10.58 4.60 -12.82
C ILE A 285 9.16 4.11 -13.08
N PHE A 286 8.23 4.28 -12.13
CA PHE A 286 6.84 3.89 -12.36
C PHE A 286 6.21 4.67 -13.49
N PHE A 287 6.47 5.97 -13.57
CA PHE A 287 5.98 6.82 -14.65
C PHE A 287 6.45 6.32 -16.03
N GLU A 288 7.74 6.05 -16.18
CA GLU A 288 8.31 5.52 -17.42
C GLU A 288 7.83 4.11 -17.74
N GLN A 289 7.83 3.20 -16.77
CA GLN A 289 7.39 1.81 -16.96
C GLN A 289 5.91 1.72 -17.38
N LYS A 290 5.05 2.59 -16.83
CA LYS A 290 3.60 2.53 -17.04
C LYS A 290 3.16 3.35 -18.25
N LEU A 291 3.76 4.52 -18.48
CA LEU A 291 3.34 5.46 -19.53
C LEU A 291 4.31 5.53 -20.73
N GLY A 292 5.51 4.97 -20.60
CA GLY A 292 6.57 4.99 -21.59
C GLY A 292 7.58 6.14 -21.40
N ALA A 293 8.76 5.98 -21.97
CA ALA A 293 9.87 6.94 -21.88
C ALA A 293 9.54 8.34 -22.44
N ASP A 294 8.59 8.42 -23.37
CA ASP A 294 8.16 9.68 -23.99
C ASP A 294 7.03 10.38 -23.23
N ALA A 295 6.54 9.80 -22.13
CA ALA A 295 5.50 10.42 -21.32
C ALA A 295 5.97 11.77 -20.75
N ARG A 296 5.03 12.69 -20.57
CA ARG A 296 5.30 14.05 -20.05
C ARG A 296 4.34 14.35 -18.92
N VAL A 297 4.85 15.01 -17.89
CA VAL A 297 4.03 15.58 -16.82
C VAL A 297 3.32 16.83 -17.34
N LEU A 298 2.06 17.02 -16.91
CA LEU A 298 1.31 18.23 -17.20
C LEU A 298 1.75 19.36 -16.27
N ASP A 299 1.88 20.58 -16.80
CA ASP A 299 2.20 21.80 -16.05
C ASP A 299 3.48 21.66 -15.19
N PRO A 300 4.65 21.40 -15.81
CA PRO A 300 5.88 21.12 -15.07
C PRO A 300 6.31 22.26 -14.12
N ASP A 301 5.91 23.50 -14.42
CA ASP A 301 6.29 24.68 -13.64
C ASP A 301 5.68 24.71 -12.23
N SER A 302 4.60 23.96 -11.99
CA SER A 302 4.05 23.78 -10.63
C SER A 302 4.64 22.60 -9.87
N ILE A 303 5.64 21.90 -10.41
CA ILE A 303 6.29 20.76 -9.75
C ILE A 303 7.64 21.18 -9.19
N LEU A 304 7.76 21.16 -7.85
CA LEU A 304 8.98 21.53 -7.14
C LEU A 304 9.77 20.27 -6.74
N PHE A 305 11.02 20.20 -7.17
CA PHE A 305 11.96 19.17 -6.75
C PHE A 305 13.00 19.76 -5.82
N PHE A 306 13.24 19.11 -4.68
CA PHE A 306 14.23 19.56 -3.71
C PHE A 306 14.97 18.39 -3.08
N ARG A 307 16.14 18.72 -2.49
CA ARG A 307 16.93 17.78 -1.68
C ARG A 307 16.71 18.13 -0.22
N ASP A 308 16.47 17.12 0.60
CA ASP A 308 16.18 17.26 2.02
C ASP A 308 17.02 16.28 2.86
N HIS A 309 17.05 15.01 2.49
CA HIS A 309 17.58 13.92 3.30
C HIS A 309 18.97 13.42 2.87
N LEU A 310 19.32 13.52 1.59
CA LEU A 310 20.52 12.94 1.00
C LEU A 310 21.63 13.96 0.75
N THR A 311 21.56 15.11 1.42
CA THR A 311 22.55 16.19 1.28
C THR A 311 23.97 15.70 1.56
N PHE A 312 24.13 14.81 2.54
CA PHE A 312 25.43 14.26 2.95
C PHE A 312 25.62 12.78 2.60
N LEU A 313 24.86 12.24 1.65
CA LEU A 313 24.92 10.81 1.28
C LEU A 313 26.35 10.33 1.02
N HIS A 314 27.12 11.12 0.26
CA HIS A 314 28.54 10.89 -0.05
C HIS A 314 29.46 10.75 1.18
N LYS A 315 29.01 11.15 2.38
CA LYS A 315 29.75 11.02 3.64
C LYS A 315 29.33 9.81 4.48
N VAL A 316 28.16 9.23 4.21
CA VAL A 316 27.55 8.18 5.05
C VAL A 316 27.53 6.84 4.33
N MET A 317 27.38 6.83 3.00
CA MET A 317 27.50 5.63 2.18
C MET A 317 28.86 5.59 1.50
N SER A 318 29.78 4.78 2.02
CA SER A 318 31.04 4.43 1.37
C SER A 318 30.82 3.21 0.48
N GLN A 319 30.23 3.43 -0.71
CA GLN A 319 29.86 2.41 -1.71
C GLN A 319 28.79 1.41 -1.27
#